data_AF-A0A3M2SSG8-F1
#
_entry.id   AF-A0A3M2SSG8-F1
#
_cell.length_a   1.000
_cell.length_b   1.000
_cell.length_c   1.000
_cell.angle_alpha   90.00
_cell.angle_beta   90.00
_cell.angle_gamma   90.00
#
_symmetry.space_group_name_H-M   'P 1'
#
loop_
_entity.id
_entity.type
_entity.pdbx_description
1 polymer ?
#
loop_
_entity_poly.entity_id
_entity_poly.type
_entity_poly.pdbx_seq_one_letter_code
_entity_poly.pdbx_strand_id
1 'polypeptide(L)'
;ALELPSTTHISIVDGDGNALSMTTTIENGFGSRVMAAGFLLNNELTDFSFETHDADGWPIANAIAPGKRPRSSMAPTIVLKDDAPVMVIGSPGGSRIIGY
;
A
#
# COMPACT_ATOMS: atom_id res chain seq x y z
N ALA A 1 0.34 16.47 -7.08
CA ALA A 1 1.44 16.91 -6.20
C ALA A 1 2.62 15.96 -6.41
N LEU A 2 3.86 16.39 -6.18
CA LEU A 2 4.98 15.44 -6.08
C LEU A 2 4.63 14.47 -4.96
N GLU A 3 4.48 13.19 -5.30
CA GLU A 3 4.38 12.12 -4.31
C GLU A 3 5.74 12.06 -3.59
N LEU A 4 5.79 12.59 -2.37
CA LEU A 4 6.98 12.51 -1.53
C LEU A 4 7.06 11.09 -0.97
N PRO A 5 8.26 10.55 -0.69
CA PRO A 5 8.40 9.21 -0.13
C PRO A 5 7.52 9.06 1.11
N SER A 6 6.49 8.23 0.98
CA SER A 6 5.60 7.78 2.04
C SER A 6 5.39 6.29 1.83
N THR A 7 4.91 5.57 2.84
CA THR A 7 5.04 4.09 2.94
C THR A 7 6.45 3.65 3.33
N THR A 8 6.54 2.51 4.02
CA THR A 8 7.80 1.85 4.37
C THR A 8 7.72 0.37 4.03
N HIS A 9 8.81 -0.18 3.53
CA HIS A 9 8.94 -1.61 3.27
C HIS A 9 10.04 -2.21 4.15
N ILE A 10 9.80 -3.41 4.66
CA ILE A 10 10.75 -4.19 5.45
C ILE A 10 10.76 -5.63 4.92
N SER A 11 11.96 -6.14 4.66
CA SER A 11 12.23 -7.55 4.37
C SER A 11 13.00 -8.17 5.52
N ILE A 12 12.56 -9.34 6.00
CA ILE A 12 13.25 -10.12 7.04
C ILE A 12 13.41 -11.56 6.55
N VAL A 13 14.59 -12.12 6.76
CA VAL A 13 14.87 -13.56 6.65
C VAL A 13 15.61 -13.97 7.92
N ASP A 14 15.13 -14.99 8.62
CA ASP A 14 15.78 -15.48 9.84
C ASP A 14 16.66 -16.72 9.59
N GLY A 15 17.30 -17.22 10.65
CA GLY A 15 18.21 -18.38 10.58
C GLY A 15 17.51 -19.72 10.33
N ASP A 16 16.20 -19.81 10.57
CA ASP A 16 15.39 -21.01 10.32
C ASP A 16 14.79 -21.02 8.90
N GLY A 17 15.00 -19.95 8.13
CA GLY A 17 14.51 -19.80 6.76
C GLY A 17 13.11 -19.20 6.66
N ASN A 18 12.54 -18.66 7.73
CA ASN A 18 11.29 -17.91 7.65
C ASN A 18 11.53 -16.58 6.93
N ALA A 19 10.59 -16.19 6.07
CA ALA A 19 10.67 -14.96 5.29
C ALA A 19 9.43 -14.07 5.55
N LEU A 20 9.67 -12.78 5.74
CA LEU A 20 8.63 -11.74 5.83
C LEU A 20 8.91 -10.65 4.81
N SER A 21 7.94 -10.40 3.93
CA SER A 21 7.85 -9.20 3.11
C SER A 21 6.68 -8.36 3.63
N MET A 22 6.97 -7.16 4.16
CA MET A 22 5.94 -6.30 4.76
C MET A 22 6.05 -4.87 4.22
N THR A 23 4.97 -4.39 3.62
CA THR A 23 4.80 -2.99 3.25
C THR A 23 3.73 -2.36 4.15
N THR A 24 4.04 -1.24 4.80
CA THR A 24 3.14 -0.56 5.74
C THR A 24 3.10 0.94 5.50
N THR A 25 1.96 1.58 5.77
CA THR A 25 1.73 2.99 5.43
C THR A 25 0.64 3.65 6.28
N ILE A 26 0.60 4.98 6.21
CA ILE A 26 -0.52 5.83 6.62
C ILE A 26 -0.97 6.72 5.44
N GLU A 27 -0.76 6.22 4.22
CA GLU A 27 -0.77 6.89 2.92
C GLU A 27 0.34 7.94 2.79
N ASN A 28 0.04 9.22 2.95
CA ASN A 28 0.99 10.32 2.76
C ASN A 28 1.93 10.46 3.96
N GLY A 29 3.02 11.22 3.79
CA GLY A 29 3.85 11.63 4.90
C GLY A 29 3.03 12.34 5.97
N PHE A 30 3.04 11.80 7.20
CA PHE A 30 2.21 12.22 8.35
C PHE A 30 0.69 11.97 8.23
N GLY A 31 0.25 11.19 7.22
CA GLY A 31 -1.14 10.81 7.03
C GLY A 31 -2.10 12.01 6.96
N SER A 32 -3.22 11.91 7.66
CA SER A 32 -4.21 12.99 7.79
C SER A 32 -3.74 14.20 8.60
N ARG A 33 -2.58 14.11 9.26
CA ARG A 33 -2.07 15.08 10.24
C ARG A 33 -2.94 15.21 11.50
N VAL A 34 -3.91 14.32 11.69
CA VAL A 34 -4.70 14.20 12.91
C VAL A 34 -4.03 13.19 13.83
N MET A 35 -3.87 13.54 15.11
CA MET A 35 -3.36 12.63 16.13
C MET A 35 -4.48 12.09 17.00
N ALA A 36 -4.40 10.79 17.32
CA ALA A 36 -5.24 10.14 18.32
C ALA A 36 -4.38 9.18 19.15
N ALA A 37 -4.47 9.28 20.48
CA ALA A 37 -3.72 8.42 21.40
C ALA A 37 -2.20 8.33 21.14
N GLY A 38 -1.59 9.40 20.62
CA GLY A 38 -0.15 9.43 20.31
C GLY A 38 0.22 8.88 18.93
N PHE A 39 -0.75 8.48 18.12
CA PHE A 39 -0.55 8.00 16.74
C PHE A 39 -1.14 8.97 15.73
N LEU A 40 -0.50 9.07 14.57
CA LEU A 40 -1.07 9.76 13.41
C LEU A 40 -2.11 8.86 12.74
N LEU A 41 -3.28 9.42 12.47
CA LEU A 41 -4.31 8.74 11.68
C LEU A 41 -3.96 8.82 10.19
N ASN A 42 -4.11 7.70 9.49
CA ASN A 42 -3.94 7.65 8.05
C ASN A 42 -4.97 8.52 7.33
N ASN A 43 -4.70 8.82 6.07
CA ASN A 43 -5.69 9.36 5.15
C ASN A 43 -5.93 8.40 3.96
N GLU A 44 -5.86 7.08 4.20
CA GLU A 44 -5.91 6.03 3.18
C GLU A 44 -7.18 6.06 2.31
N LEU A 45 -8.28 6.64 2.81
CA LEU A 45 -9.50 6.79 2.03
C LEU A 45 -9.33 7.68 0.79
N THR A 46 -8.24 8.45 0.68
CA THR A 46 -7.91 9.20 -0.55
C THR A 46 -7.46 8.31 -1.71
N ASP A 47 -7.16 7.03 -1.46
CA ASP A 47 -6.89 6.05 -2.53
C ASP A 47 -8.17 5.59 -3.24
N PHE A 48 -9.37 5.92 -2.73
CA PHE A 48 -10.59 5.74 -3.51
C PHE A 48 -10.67 6.71 -4.69
N SER A 49 -11.44 6.33 -5.70
CA SER A 49 -11.90 7.27 -6.71
C SER A 49 -12.80 8.33 -6.06
N PHE A 50 -12.54 9.59 -6.36
CA PHE A 50 -13.41 10.71 -5.99
C PHE A 50 -14.72 10.73 -6.80
N GLU A 51 -14.75 10.04 -7.95
CA GLU A 51 -15.93 9.84 -8.77
C GLU A 51 -16.51 8.44 -8.55
N THR A 52 -17.84 8.32 -8.64
CA THR A 52 -18.53 7.04 -8.46
C THR A 52 -18.81 6.32 -9.79
N HIS A 53 -18.88 7.07 -10.89
CA HIS A 53 -19.12 6.57 -12.24
C HIS A 53 -18.16 7.26 -13.21
N ASP A 54 -17.83 6.59 -14.31
CA ASP A 54 -17.02 7.17 -15.39
C ASP A 54 -17.86 8.04 -16.34
N ALA A 55 -17.23 8.57 -17.39
CA ALA A 55 -17.85 9.46 -18.36
C ALA A 55 -19.02 8.81 -19.13
N ASP A 56 -19.02 7.48 -19.25
CA ASP A 56 -20.06 6.71 -19.93
C ASP A 56 -21.17 6.24 -18.96
N GLY A 57 -21.05 6.59 -17.68
CA GLY A 57 -22.02 6.27 -16.63
C GLY A 57 -21.82 4.88 -16.01
N TRP A 58 -20.71 4.20 -16.27
CA TRP A 58 -20.40 2.91 -15.62
C TRP A 58 -19.82 3.12 -14.23
N PRO A 59 -20.15 2.27 -13.24
CA PRO A 59 -19.64 2.41 -11.89
C PRO A 59 -18.14 2.16 -11.83
N ILE A 60 -17.40 3.05 -11.16
CA ILE A 60 -15.96 2.90 -10.97
C ILE A 60 -15.70 1.84 -9.89
N ALA A 61 -14.93 0.81 -10.23
CA ALA A 61 -14.63 -0.31 -9.34
C ALA A 61 -14.02 0.13 -8.00
N ASN A 62 -13.26 1.22 -7.98
CA ASN A 62 -12.64 1.81 -6.79
C ASN A 62 -13.41 3.03 -6.24
N ALA A 63 -14.72 3.17 -6.48
CA ALA A 63 -15.54 4.18 -5.81
C ALA A 63 -15.67 3.89 -4.30
N ILE A 64 -15.77 4.95 -3.49
CA ILE A 64 -15.96 4.85 -2.03
C ILE A 64 -17.29 4.15 -1.67
N ALA A 65 -17.26 3.27 -0.67
CA ALA A 65 -18.45 2.64 -0.12
C ALA A 65 -18.23 2.23 1.36
N PRO A 66 -19.30 2.12 2.17
CA PRO A 66 -19.19 1.68 3.57
C PRO A 66 -18.53 0.31 3.70
N GLY A 67 -17.56 0.18 4.60
CA GLY A 67 -16.84 -1.07 4.87
C GLY A 67 -15.93 -1.55 3.73
N LYS A 68 -15.88 -0.84 2.60
CA LYS A 68 -14.99 -1.16 1.48
C LYS A 68 -13.56 -0.71 1.79
N ARG A 69 -12.59 -1.44 1.25
CA ARG A 69 -11.16 -1.08 1.32
C ARG A 69 -10.76 -0.35 0.03
N PRO A 70 -10.01 0.75 0.12
CA PRO A 70 -9.49 1.43 -1.06
C PRO A 70 -8.45 0.57 -1.78
N ARG A 71 -8.31 0.78 -3.09
CA ARG A 71 -7.28 0.10 -3.89
C ARG A 71 -5.90 0.60 -3.48
N SER A 72 -5.05 -0.31 -3.02
CA SER A 72 -3.63 -0.03 -2.78
C SER A 72 -2.75 -0.45 -3.95
N SER A 73 -1.56 0.15 -4.04
CA SER A 73 -0.50 -0.28 -4.96
C SER A 73 0.65 -1.02 -4.23
N MET A 74 0.55 -1.22 -2.92
CA MET A 74 1.53 -1.99 -2.14
C MET A 74 1.64 -3.43 -2.67
N ALA A 75 2.87 -3.87 -2.93
CA ALA A 75 3.16 -5.20 -3.47
C ALA A 75 4.30 -5.88 -2.68
N PRO A 76 4.12 -6.23 -1.40
CA PRO A 76 5.08 -7.07 -0.69
C PRO A 76 5.17 -8.43 -1.41
N THR A 77 6.38 -8.78 -1.84
CA THR A 77 6.62 -9.91 -2.74
C THR A 77 7.70 -10.83 -2.20
N ILE A 78 7.47 -12.15 -2.32
CA ILE A 78 8.45 -13.20 -2.06
C ILE A 78 8.56 -14.04 -3.33
N VAL A 79 9.77 -14.17 -3.87
CA VAL A 79 10.05 -15.00 -5.04
C VAL A 79 10.56 -16.35 -4.56
N LEU A 80 9.95 -17.42 -5.07
CA LEU A 80 10.32 -18.80 -4.76
C LEU A 80 11.02 -19.46 -5.95
N LYS A 81 11.97 -20.34 -5.65
CA LYS A 81 12.55 -21.29 -6.60
C LYS A 81 12.64 -22.63 -5.90
N ASP A 82 12.10 -23.68 -6.53
CA ASP A 82 12.08 -25.04 -5.95
C ASP A 82 11.49 -25.04 -4.53
N ASP A 83 10.37 -24.32 -4.35
CA ASP A 83 9.66 -24.09 -3.08
C ASP A 83 10.46 -23.38 -1.96
N ALA A 84 11.67 -22.87 -2.25
CA ALA A 84 12.49 -22.10 -1.32
C ALA A 84 12.51 -20.59 -1.68
N PRO A 85 12.43 -19.67 -0.70
CA PRO A 85 12.58 -18.24 -0.94
C PRO A 85 13.98 -17.90 -1.50
N VAL A 86 14.01 -17.22 -2.65
CA VAL A 86 15.25 -16.70 -3.26
C VAL A 86 15.32 -15.18 -3.27
N MET A 87 14.19 -14.50 -3.01
CA MET A 87 14.14 -13.05 -2.91
C MET A 87 12.95 -12.63 -2.03
N VAL A 88 13.17 -11.65 -1.15
CA VAL A 88 12.13 -11.00 -0.33
C VAL A 88 12.22 -9.50 -0.59
N ILE A 89 11.22 -8.95 -1.27
CA ILE A 89 11.30 -7.60 -1.82
C ILE A 89 9.96 -6.85 -1.74
N GLY A 90 10.07 -5.54 -1.82
CA GLY A 90 8.99 -4.59 -1.96
C GLY A 90 9.57 -3.19 -1.91
N SER A 91 8.71 -2.19 -2.09
CA SER A 91 9.13 -0.79 -2.15
C SER A 91 8.00 0.12 -1.65
N PRO A 92 8.33 1.30 -1.10
CA PRO A 92 7.39 2.41 -0.98
C PRO A 92 7.22 3.16 -2.31
N GLY A 93 6.40 4.23 -2.33
CA GLY A 93 6.25 5.11 -3.50
C GLY A 93 4.92 4.97 -4.25
N GLY A 94 3.84 4.76 -3.51
CA GLY A 94 2.46 4.79 -3.99
C GLY A 94 2.25 4.11 -5.34
N SER A 95 1.75 4.86 -6.33
CA SER A 95 1.45 4.30 -7.66
C SER A 95 2.67 3.73 -8.40
N ARG A 96 3.90 4.14 -8.02
CA ARG A 96 5.15 3.70 -8.66
C ARG A 96 5.63 2.34 -8.15
N ILE A 97 5.10 1.83 -7.03
CA ILE A 97 5.54 0.55 -6.43
C ILE A 97 5.53 -0.60 -7.45
N ILE A 98 4.51 -0.66 -8.30
CA ILE A 98 4.33 -1.74 -9.28
C ILE A 98 5.36 -1.65 -10.43
N GLY A 99 5.84 -0.44 -10.73
CA GLY A 99 6.77 -0.21 -11.85
C GLY A 99 8.26 -0.26 -11.47
N TYR A 100 8.58 -0.54 -10.21
CA TYR A 100 9.95 -0.72 -9.73
C TYR A 100 10.54 -2.08 -10.09
#